data_AF-A0A918B683-F1
#
_entry.id   AF-A0A918B683-F1
#
_cell.length_a   1.000
_cell.length_b   1.000
_cell.length_c   1.000
_cell.angle_alpha   90.00
_cell.angle_beta   90.00
_cell.angle_gamma   90.00
#
_symmetry.space_group_name_H-M   'P 1'
#
loop_
_entity.id
_entity.type
_entity.pdbx_description
1 polymer ?
#
loop_
_entity_poly.entity_id
_entity_poly.type
_entity_poly.pdbx_seq_one_letter_code
_entity_poly.pdbx_strand_id
1 'polypeptide(L)'
;MQLLAATGGPYDPDADAIVQEELAEDRRREEAEQQRRQEQQRVADQAEELARLGGAGRLDRSVPNRAGDEAARDLLDENRDYRAAKVDAWLAHALATHSGHYADPAARAAAVGLLPVPVRARAALLAALARTGAPVDGDLEFVGRLAQADPRATTALAAWLDTAAAVKGGTA
;
A
#
# COMPACT_ATOMS: atom_id res chain seq x y z
N MET A 1 -57.29 -1.13 -25.59
CA MET A 1 -55.90 -1.61 -25.51
C MET A 1 -55.62 -2.43 -26.76
N GLN A 2 -55.11 -1.79 -27.79
CA GLN A 2 -54.82 -2.41 -29.08
C GLN A 2 -53.43 -3.06 -28.98
N LEU A 3 -53.37 -4.39 -28.93
CA LEU A 3 -52.12 -5.12 -29.15
C LEU A 3 -51.78 -5.02 -30.64
N LEU A 4 -50.94 -4.04 -30.99
CA LEU A 4 -50.31 -3.93 -32.30
C LEU A 4 -49.13 -4.90 -32.35
N ALA A 5 -49.39 -6.15 -32.74
CA ALA A 5 -48.37 -7.01 -33.32
C ALA A 5 -48.33 -6.73 -34.82
N ALA A 6 -47.49 -5.77 -35.22
CA ALA A 6 -47.21 -5.49 -36.62
C ALA A 6 -45.70 -5.55 -36.84
N THR A 7 -45.21 -6.69 -37.35
CA THR A 7 -44.08 -6.80 -38.31
C THR A 7 -43.71 -8.28 -38.56
N GLY A 8 -44.15 -8.83 -39.68
CA GLY A 8 -43.63 -10.08 -40.25
C GLY A 8 -42.37 -9.86 -41.11
N GLY A 9 -41.44 -9.01 -40.64
CA GLY A 9 -40.13 -8.79 -41.26
C GLY A 9 -39.04 -9.55 -40.49
N PRO A 10 -37.85 -9.76 -41.08
CA PRO A 10 -36.72 -10.35 -40.36
C PRO A 10 -36.48 -9.60 -39.04
N TYR A 11 -36.27 -10.33 -37.95
CA TYR A 11 -35.90 -9.75 -36.67
C TYR A 11 -34.59 -8.95 -36.82
N ASP A 12 -34.61 -7.71 -36.37
CA ASP A 12 -33.44 -6.81 -36.36
C ASP A 12 -32.95 -6.64 -34.91
N PRO A 13 -31.88 -7.35 -34.50
CA PRO A 13 -31.33 -7.24 -33.16
C PRO A 13 -30.73 -5.86 -32.85
N ASP A 14 -30.42 -5.05 -33.86
CA ASP A 14 -29.87 -3.71 -33.67
C ASP A 14 -30.94 -2.70 -33.23
N ALA A 15 -32.21 -3.00 -33.52
CA ALA A 15 -33.38 -2.22 -33.10
C ALA A 15 -34.03 -2.73 -31.80
N ASP A 16 -33.61 -3.89 -31.28
CA ASP A 16 -34.16 -4.49 -30.06
C ASP A 16 -33.51 -3.89 -28.81
N ALA A 17 -34.30 -3.14 -28.06
CA ALA A 17 -33.83 -2.45 -26.85
C ALA A 17 -33.27 -3.41 -25.77
N ILE A 18 -33.80 -4.63 -25.66
CA ILE A 18 -33.32 -5.61 -24.68
C ILE A 18 -31.95 -6.14 -25.10
N VAL A 19 -31.77 -6.46 -26.38
CA VAL A 19 -30.47 -6.92 -26.91
C VAL A 19 -29.42 -5.81 -26.81
N GLN A 20 -29.77 -4.56 -27.09
CA GLN A 20 -28.85 -3.43 -26.96
C GLN A 20 -28.47 -3.14 -25.51
N GLU A 21 -29.38 -3.33 -24.56
CA GLU A 21 -29.12 -3.21 -23.13
C GLU A 21 -28.18 -4.32 -22.63
N GLU A 22 -28.41 -5.58 -23.01
CA GLU A 22 -27.52 -6.71 -22.69
C GLU A 22 -26.10 -6.50 -23.25
N LEU A 23 -25.98 -6.06 -24.51
CA LEU A 23 -24.68 -5.75 -25.11
C LEU A 23 -23.98 -4.57 -24.40
N ALA A 24 -24.73 -3.58 -23.92
CA ALA A 24 -24.18 -2.48 -23.13
C ALA A 24 -23.74 -2.93 -21.73
N GLU A 25 -24.43 -3.89 -21.12
CA GLU A 25 -23.97 -4.54 -19.89
C GLU A 25 -22.70 -5.36 -20.09
N ASP A 26 -22.65 -6.17 -21.14
CA ASP A 26 -21.48 -7.00 -21.43
C ASP A 26 -20.25 -6.15 -21.73
N ARG A 27 -20.38 -5.06 -22.51
CA ARG A 27 -19.29 -4.09 -22.70
C ARG A 27 -18.82 -3.49 -21.37
N ARG A 28 -19.73 -3.09 -20.48
CA ARG A 28 -19.37 -2.56 -19.15
C ARG A 28 -18.64 -3.60 -18.29
N ARG A 29 -19.05 -4.87 -18.36
CA ARG A 29 -18.38 -5.97 -17.65
C ARG A 29 -16.98 -6.20 -18.23
N GLU A 30 -16.85 -6.26 -19.54
CA GLU A 30 -15.57 -6.42 -20.23
C GLU A 30 -14.60 -5.28 -19.92
N GLU A 31 -15.07 -4.03 -19.96
CA GLU A 31 -14.28 -2.85 -19.59
C GLU A 31 -13.82 -2.92 -18.12
N ALA A 32 -14.71 -3.28 -17.19
CA ALA A 32 -14.36 -3.44 -15.79
C ALA A 32 -13.33 -4.56 -15.58
N GLU A 33 -13.45 -5.68 -16.29
CA GLU A 33 -12.45 -6.75 -16.25
C GLU A 33 -11.12 -6.33 -16.86
N GLN A 34 -11.13 -5.62 -17.99
CA GLN A 34 -9.92 -5.07 -18.59
C GLN A 34 -9.22 -4.11 -17.64
N GLN A 35 -9.98 -3.24 -16.97
CA GLN A 35 -9.44 -2.34 -15.96
C GLN A 35 -8.81 -3.11 -14.79
N ARG A 36 -9.49 -4.14 -14.25
CA ARG A 36 -8.92 -4.99 -13.19
C ARG A 36 -7.64 -5.68 -13.65
N ARG A 37 -7.59 -6.20 -14.88
CA ARG A 37 -6.37 -6.82 -15.44
C ARG A 37 -5.24 -5.83 -15.55
N GLN A 38 -5.51 -4.60 -15.98
CA GLN A 38 -4.49 -3.54 -16.04
C GLN A 38 -4.00 -3.15 -14.65
N GLU A 39 -4.88 -3.02 -13.66
CA GLU A 39 -4.51 -2.74 -12.28
C GLU A 39 -3.64 -3.85 -11.69
N GLN A 40 -4.01 -5.12 -11.89
CA GLN A 40 -3.20 -6.27 -11.47
C GLN A 40 -1.82 -6.27 -12.12
N GLN A 41 -1.74 -5.98 -13.43
CA GLN A 41 -0.46 -5.90 -14.13
C GLN A 41 0.42 -4.79 -13.56
N ARG A 42 -0.14 -3.61 -13.30
CA ARG A 42 0.61 -2.50 -12.69
C ARG A 42 1.19 -2.89 -11.32
N VAL A 43 0.39 -3.57 -10.49
CA VAL A 43 0.86 -4.05 -9.17
C VAL A 43 1.98 -5.09 -9.33
N ALA A 44 1.86 -6.00 -10.30
CA ALA A 44 2.88 -7.01 -10.57
C ALA A 44 4.20 -6.38 -11.04
N ASP A 45 4.15 -5.44 -11.98
CA ASP A 45 5.33 -4.72 -12.48
C ASP A 45 6.02 -3.95 -11.35
N GLN A 46 5.22 -3.32 -10.47
CA GLN A 46 5.72 -2.60 -9.31
C GLN A 46 6.35 -3.54 -8.27
N ALA A 47 5.76 -4.71 -8.03
CA ALA A 47 6.32 -5.73 -7.15
C ALA A 47 7.67 -6.26 -7.69
N GLU A 48 7.77 -6.51 -9.00
CA GLU A 48 9.03 -6.90 -9.63
C GLU A 48 10.09 -5.81 -9.49
N GLU A 49 9.72 -4.55 -9.69
CA GLU A 49 10.62 -3.42 -9.49
C GLU A 49 11.15 -3.36 -8.05
N LEU A 50 10.26 -3.45 -7.05
CA LEU A 50 10.63 -3.46 -5.64
C LEU A 50 11.51 -4.66 -5.28
N ALA A 51 11.18 -5.85 -5.78
CA ALA A 51 12.01 -7.04 -5.60
C ALA A 51 13.41 -6.84 -6.19
N ARG A 52 13.51 -6.29 -7.40
CA ARG A 52 14.81 -6.00 -8.03
C ARG A 52 15.64 -5.01 -7.21
N LEU A 53 15.02 -3.92 -6.74
CA LEU A 53 15.71 -2.92 -5.91
C LEU A 53 16.13 -3.51 -4.56
N GLY A 54 15.25 -4.26 -3.89
CA GLY A 54 15.56 -4.94 -2.63
C GLY A 54 16.63 -6.02 -2.77
N GLY A 55 16.61 -6.76 -3.88
CA GLY A 55 17.64 -7.74 -4.25
C GLY A 55 19.01 -7.10 -4.41
N ALA A 56 19.07 -5.93 -5.05
CA ALA A 56 20.30 -5.16 -5.24
C ALA A 56 20.74 -4.34 -4.01
N GLY A 57 19.97 -4.35 -2.91
CA GLY A 57 20.24 -3.51 -1.74
C GLY A 57 20.10 -2.01 -2.01
N ARG A 58 19.32 -1.63 -3.04
CA ARG A 58 19.11 -0.26 -3.50
C ARG A 58 17.83 0.39 -2.96
N LEU A 59 17.04 -0.34 -2.18
CA LEU A 59 15.94 0.24 -1.39
C LEU A 59 16.54 0.97 -0.18
N ASP A 60 17.05 2.17 -0.44
CA ASP A 60 17.55 3.08 0.58
C ASP A 60 16.71 4.37 0.62
N ARG A 61 17.08 5.28 1.53
CA ARG A 61 16.39 6.56 1.77
C ARG A 61 16.28 7.49 0.56
N SER A 62 17.05 7.26 -0.50
CA SER A 62 17.02 8.07 -1.74
C SER A 62 15.93 7.63 -2.70
N VAL A 63 15.38 6.42 -2.55
CA VAL A 63 14.28 5.91 -3.38
C VAL A 63 12.96 6.31 -2.71
N PRO A 64 12.19 7.26 -3.29
CA PRO A 64 10.90 7.63 -2.75
C PRO A 64 9.87 6.52 -2.99
N ASN A 65 9.00 6.28 -2.00
CA ASN A 65 7.85 5.42 -2.21
C ASN A 65 6.76 6.12 -3.03
N ARG A 66 5.92 5.31 -3.68
CA ARG A 66 4.85 5.68 -4.59
C ARG A 66 3.55 5.02 -4.12
N ALA A 67 2.42 5.57 -4.54
CA ALA A 67 1.13 4.95 -4.31
C ALA A 67 1.12 3.52 -4.90
N GLY A 68 0.56 2.56 -4.15
CA GLY A 68 0.48 1.16 -4.59
C GLY A 68 1.70 0.31 -4.22
N ASP A 69 2.76 0.87 -3.63
CA ASP A 69 3.88 0.07 -3.14
C ASP A 69 3.44 -0.89 -2.01
N GLU A 70 2.36 -0.57 -1.29
CA GLU A 70 1.75 -1.46 -0.30
C GLU A 70 1.15 -2.72 -0.95
N ALA A 71 0.41 -2.55 -2.06
CA ALA A 71 -0.16 -3.68 -2.80
C ALA A 71 0.93 -4.52 -3.46
N ALA A 72 1.97 -3.87 -3.98
CA ALA A 72 3.15 -4.55 -4.53
C ALA A 72 3.91 -5.34 -3.45
N ARG A 73 4.05 -4.79 -2.24
CA ARG A 73 4.58 -5.48 -1.07
C ARG A 73 3.74 -6.71 -0.70
N ASP A 74 2.41 -6.57 -0.68
CA ASP A 74 1.51 -7.67 -0.32
C ASP A 74 1.62 -8.83 -1.31
N LEU A 75 1.73 -8.53 -2.61
CA LEU A 75 1.99 -9.54 -3.63
C LEU A 75 3.34 -10.27 -3.42
N LEU A 76 4.38 -9.58 -2.95
CA LEU A 76 5.65 -10.24 -2.61
C LEU A 76 5.53 -11.16 -1.39
N ASP A 77 4.77 -10.73 -0.38
CA ASP A 77 4.52 -11.49 0.84
C ASP A 77 3.66 -12.75 0.57
N GLU A 78 2.61 -12.62 -0.25
CA GLU A 78 1.79 -13.75 -0.72
C GLU A 78 2.62 -14.80 -1.45
N ASN A 79 3.58 -14.36 -2.27
CA ASN A 79 4.53 -15.22 -2.97
C ASN A 79 5.66 -15.75 -2.07
N ARG A 80 5.68 -15.37 -0.78
CA ARG A 80 6.73 -15.69 0.19
C ARG A 80 8.13 -15.29 -0.30
N ASP A 81 8.22 -14.21 -1.07
CA ASP A 81 9.50 -13.69 -1.52
C ASP A 81 10.25 -13.12 -0.31
N TYR A 82 11.45 -13.64 -0.06
CA TYR A 82 12.32 -13.21 1.06
C TYR A 82 12.63 -11.71 1.06
N ARG A 83 12.43 -11.03 -0.08
CA ARG A 83 12.65 -9.59 -0.25
C ARG A 83 11.50 -8.75 0.31
N ALA A 84 10.33 -9.32 0.61
CA ALA A 84 9.23 -8.62 1.28
C ALA A 84 9.70 -7.93 2.57
N ALA A 85 10.55 -8.59 3.36
CA ALA A 85 11.11 -8.01 4.59
C ALA A 85 11.98 -6.76 4.36
N LYS A 86 12.65 -6.66 3.20
CA LYS A 86 13.43 -5.47 2.82
C LYS A 86 12.51 -4.33 2.40
N VAL A 87 11.43 -4.65 1.68
CA VAL A 87 10.39 -3.67 1.32
C VAL A 87 9.68 -3.15 2.57
N ASP A 88 9.37 -4.03 3.52
CA ASP A 88 8.80 -3.68 4.84
C ASP A 88 9.69 -2.72 5.61
N ALA A 89 11.00 -2.97 5.61
CA ALA A 89 11.98 -2.09 6.23
C ALA A 89 11.99 -0.69 5.60
N TRP A 90 11.94 -0.63 4.27
CA TRP A 90 11.93 0.60 3.49
C TRP A 90 10.63 1.39 3.64
N LEU A 91 9.46 0.73 3.54
CA LEU A 91 8.15 1.36 3.76
C LEU A 91 8.01 1.90 5.18
N ALA A 92 8.46 1.15 6.20
CA ALA A 92 8.44 1.62 7.58
C ALA A 92 9.31 2.88 7.76
N HIS A 93 10.46 2.94 7.09
CA HIS A 93 11.31 4.13 7.13
C HIS A 93 10.63 5.32 6.44
N ALA A 94 10.11 5.13 5.22
CA ALA A 94 9.42 6.18 4.47
C ALA A 94 8.22 6.75 5.25
N LEU A 95 7.47 5.87 5.93
CA LEU A 95 6.35 6.26 6.78
C LEU A 95 6.82 7.03 8.02
N ALA A 96 7.94 6.64 8.63
CA ALA A 96 8.50 7.35 9.78
C ALA A 96 9.02 8.75 9.44
N THR A 97 9.61 8.90 8.24
CA THR A 97 10.19 10.17 7.77
C THR A 97 9.23 11.04 6.98
N HIS A 98 7.97 10.59 6.79
CA HIS A 98 6.97 11.26 5.94
C HIS A 98 7.51 11.59 4.53
N SER A 99 8.24 10.67 3.92
CA SER A 99 8.82 10.86 2.58
C SER A 99 7.97 10.23 1.49
N GLY A 100 8.19 10.65 0.23
CA GLY A 100 7.50 10.09 -0.94
C GLY A 100 5.98 10.22 -0.84
N HIS A 101 5.25 9.15 -1.15
CA HIS A 101 3.80 9.08 -1.02
C HIS A 101 3.31 9.41 0.40
N TYR A 102 4.08 9.06 1.44
CA TYR A 102 3.72 9.35 2.83
C TYR A 102 3.97 10.79 3.28
N ALA A 103 4.43 11.69 2.40
CA ALA A 103 4.39 13.12 2.66
C ALA A 103 2.93 13.61 2.82
N ASP A 104 1.99 12.99 2.10
CA ASP A 104 0.56 13.25 2.21
C ASP A 104 -0.02 12.67 3.53
N PRO A 105 -0.66 13.49 4.40
CA PRO A 105 -1.35 13.01 5.59
C PRO A 105 -2.45 11.97 5.30
N ALA A 106 -3.17 12.07 4.18
CA ALA A 106 -4.22 11.13 3.82
C ALA A 106 -3.62 9.74 3.51
N ALA A 107 -2.50 9.71 2.78
CA ALA A 107 -1.75 8.48 2.54
C ALA A 107 -1.27 7.81 3.84
N ARG A 108 -0.78 8.59 4.82
CA ARG A 108 -0.38 8.05 6.13
C ARG A 108 -1.56 7.48 6.91
N ALA A 109 -2.74 8.10 6.81
CA ALA A 109 -3.96 7.58 7.43
C ALA A 109 -4.40 6.27 6.76
N ALA A 110 -4.37 6.19 5.42
CA ALA A 110 -4.71 5.00 4.66
C ALA A 110 -3.75 3.82 4.96
N ALA A 111 -2.46 4.11 5.17
CA ALA A 111 -1.43 3.12 5.49
C ALA A 111 -1.78 2.27 6.74
N VAL A 112 -2.63 2.76 7.65
CA VAL A 112 -3.11 2.00 8.81
C VAL A 112 -3.85 0.72 8.40
N GLY A 113 -4.61 0.78 7.31
CA GLY A 113 -5.37 -0.34 6.77
C GLY A 113 -4.64 -1.15 5.70
N LEU A 114 -3.55 -0.62 5.14
CA LEU A 114 -2.78 -1.25 4.07
C LEU A 114 -1.53 -1.96 4.57
N LEU A 115 -0.84 -1.40 5.58
CA LEU A 115 0.41 -1.97 6.05
C LEU A 115 0.23 -2.98 7.20
N PRO A 116 1.02 -4.07 7.20
CA PRO A 116 1.07 -5.00 8.30
C PRO A 116 1.38 -4.32 9.64
N VAL A 117 0.84 -4.86 10.72
CA VAL A 117 1.04 -4.33 12.08
C VAL A 117 2.54 -4.18 12.42
N PRO A 118 3.43 -5.15 12.13
CA PRO A 118 4.87 -5.00 12.39
C PRO A 118 5.50 -3.80 11.66
N VAL A 119 5.12 -3.54 10.41
CA VAL A 119 5.65 -2.42 9.62
C VAL A 119 5.27 -1.08 10.25
N ARG A 120 4.01 -0.95 10.67
CA ARG A 120 3.50 0.26 11.34
C ARG A 120 4.13 0.47 12.71
N ALA A 121 4.29 -0.60 13.48
CA ALA A 121 4.95 -0.54 14.79
C ALA A 121 6.43 -0.11 14.66
N ARG A 122 7.14 -0.67 13.68
CA ARG A 122 8.50 -0.25 13.32
C ARG A 122 8.55 1.23 12.95
N ALA A 123 7.65 1.69 12.08
CA ALA A 123 7.60 3.11 11.66
C ALA A 123 7.39 4.05 12.84
N ALA A 124 6.46 3.73 13.75
CA ALA A 124 6.21 4.51 14.96
C ALA A 124 7.46 4.61 15.84
N LEU A 125 8.16 3.49 16.07
CA LEU A 125 9.37 3.48 16.86
C LEU A 125 10.51 4.27 16.20
N LEU A 126 10.69 4.17 14.88
CA LEU A 126 11.66 4.96 14.14
C LEU A 126 11.38 6.47 14.26
N ALA A 127 10.12 6.88 14.12
CA ALA A 127 9.71 8.28 14.26
C ALA A 127 9.97 8.81 15.68
N ALA A 128 9.62 8.02 16.71
CA ALA A 128 9.86 8.39 18.10
C ALA A 128 11.35 8.52 18.41
N LEU A 129 12.18 7.57 17.93
CA LEU A 129 13.63 7.62 18.08
C LEU A 129 14.24 8.85 17.43
N ALA A 130 13.82 9.21 16.22
CA ALA A 130 14.32 10.41 15.53
C ALA A 130 14.09 11.71 16.33
N ARG A 131 12.98 11.80 17.07
CA ARG A 131 12.67 12.95 17.93
C ARG A 131 13.56 13.07 19.17
N THR A 132 14.21 11.98 19.57
CA THR A 132 15.14 12.03 20.71
C THR A 132 16.45 12.74 20.38
N GLY A 133 16.75 12.98 19.09
CA GLY A 133 17.99 13.61 18.63
C GLY A 133 19.23 12.73 18.72
N ALA A 134 19.11 11.48 19.19
CA ALA A 134 20.21 10.53 19.19
C ALA A 134 20.49 10.06 17.75
N PRO A 135 21.76 10.04 17.30
CA PRO A 135 22.09 9.44 16.02
C PRO A 135 21.78 7.95 16.08
N VAL A 136 20.77 7.51 15.31
CA VAL A 136 20.47 6.09 15.13
C VAL A 136 21.40 5.55 14.04
N ASP A 137 22.69 5.46 14.37
CA ASP A 137 23.67 4.81 13.51
C ASP A 137 23.78 3.34 13.94
N GLY A 138 23.36 2.44 13.05
CA GLY A 138 23.60 0.99 13.21
C GLY A 138 22.68 0.28 14.21
N ASP A 139 21.50 -0.11 13.74
CA ASP A 139 20.83 -1.42 13.92
C ASP A 139 19.31 -1.23 13.78
N LEU A 140 18.90 -0.71 12.61
CA LEU A 140 17.47 -0.66 12.24
C LEU A 140 16.88 -2.07 12.09
N GLU A 141 17.72 -3.11 11.97
CA GLU A 141 17.28 -4.50 11.98
C GLU A 141 16.76 -4.90 13.36
N PHE A 142 17.36 -4.44 14.47
CA PHE A 142 16.81 -4.65 15.81
C PHE A 142 15.39 -4.12 15.94
N VAL A 143 15.13 -2.89 15.49
CA VAL A 143 13.78 -2.29 15.49
C VAL A 143 12.81 -3.17 14.68
N GLY A 144 13.26 -3.67 13.52
CA GLY A 144 12.49 -4.62 12.71
C GLY A 144 12.19 -5.94 13.44
N ARG A 145 13.20 -6.54 14.10
CA ARG A 145 13.04 -7.79 14.87
C ARG A 145 12.10 -7.61 16.05
N LEU A 146 12.21 -6.48 16.77
CA LEU A 146 11.33 -6.15 17.89
C LEU A 146 9.88 -5.99 17.42
N ALA A 147 9.67 -5.24 16.34
CA ALA A 147 8.35 -5.04 15.76
C ALA A 147 7.72 -6.35 15.25
N GLN A 148 8.54 -7.27 14.73
CA GLN A 148 8.07 -8.58 14.30
C GLN A 148 7.72 -9.49 15.48
N ALA A 149 8.51 -9.47 16.56
CA ALA A 149 8.30 -10.31 17.73
C ALA A 149 7.11 -9.84 18.57
N ASP A 150 6.99 -8.53 18.81
CA ASP A 150 5.89 -7.92 19.53
C ASP A 150 5.57 -6.50 19.01
N PRO A 151 4.65 -6.38 18.03
CA PRO A 151 4.24 -5.09 17.50
C PRO A 151 3.57 -4.18 18.54
N ARG A 152 2.92 -4.76 19.56
CA ARG A 152 2.20 -3.99 20.60
C ARG A 152 3.20 -3.37 21.56
N ALA A 153 4.16 -4.15 22.07
CA ALA A 153 5.25 -3.64 22.90
C ALA A 153 6.07 -2.59 22.16
N THR A 154 6.32 -2.80 20.86
CA THR A 154 7.02 -1.82 20.01
C THR A 154 6.28 -0.49 19.92
N THR A 155 4.96 -0.53 19.68
CA THR A 155 4.13 0.68 19.67
C THR A 155 4.10 1.37 21.04
N ALA A 156 4.02 0.60 22.13
CA ALA A 156 4.03 1.14 23.49
C ALA A 156 5.38 1.83 23.81
N LEU A 157 6.49 1.24 23.37
CA LEU A 157 7.82 1.84 23.51
C LEU A 157 7.93 3.17 22.74
N ALA A 158 7.40 3.22 21.52
CA ALA A 158 7.35 4.46 20.74
C ALA A 158 6.58 5.57 21.48
N ALA A 159 5.40 5.24 22.03
CA ALA A 159 4.59 6.20 22.80
C ALA A 159 5.29 6.68 24.09
N TRP A 160 6.01 5.79 24.76
CA TRP A 160 6.81 6.14 25.94
C TRP A 160 7.95 7.10 25.58
N LEU A 161 8.68 6.83 24.48
CA LEU A 161 9.75 7.71 23.98
C LEU A 161 9.23 9.10 23.60
N ASP A 162 8.07 9.16 22.95
CA ASP A 162 7.42 10.44 22.61
C ASP A 162 7.09 11.26 23.86
N THR A 163 6.58 10.61 24.90
CA THR A 163 6.30 11.26 26.19
C THR A 163 7.61 11.76 26.84
N ALA A 164 8.66 10.95 26.83
CA ALA A 164 9.95 11.31 27.39
C ALA A 164 10.63 12.47 26.64
N ALA A 165 10.50 12.52 25.31
CA ALA A 165 11.00 13.62 24.48
C ALA A 165 10.25 14.92 24.76
N ALA A 166 8.91 14.87 24.90
CA ALA A 166 8.10 16.02 25.25
C ALA A 166 8.48 16.63 26.60
N VAL A 167 8.77 15.79 27.60
CA VAL A 167 9.22 16.24 28.94
C VAL A 167 10.57 16.96 28.86
N LYS A 168 11.52 16.46 28.06
CA LYS A 168 12.83 17.11 27.86
C LYS A 168 12.74 18.45 27.12
N GLY A 169 11.75 18.64 26.25
CA GLY A 169 11.52 19.90 25.53
C GLY A 169 10.76 20.97 26.32
N GLY A 170 10.14 20.61 27.45
CA GLY A 170 9.29 21.48 28.27
C GLY A 170 10.00 22.27 29.38
N THR A 171 11.34 22.24 29.45
CA THR A 171 12.14 23.02 30.40
C THR A 171 12.99 24.07 29.68
N ALA A 172 12.34 24.96 28.92
CA ALA A 172 12.95 26.15 28.34
C ALA A 172 12.13 27.39 28.70
#